data_AF-A0A6V7Q3I6-F1
#
_entry.id   AF-A0A6V7Q3I6-F1
#
_cell.length_a   1.000
_cell.length_b   1.000
_cell.length_c   1.000
_cell.angle_alpha   90.00
_cell.angle_beta   90.00
_cell.angle_gamma   90.00
#
_symmetry.space_group_name_H-M   'P 1'
#
loop_
_entity.id
_entity.type
_entity.pdbx_description
1 polymer ?
#
loop_
_entity_poly.entity_id
_entity_poly.type
_entity_poly.pdbx_seq_one_letter_code
_entity_poly.pdbx_strand_id
1 'polypeptide(L)'
;MEINESFKMYCEGYSTNGPVWEHNLEYWRESQQWPEKVLFLKYDEMMAAPEEYTRKLADFIGCPFTAKENGENVVEEVVRLCSFEKLSGLKVNKNGSVRCGNTQSRSRISSGAEK
;
A
#
# COMPACT_ATOMS: atom_id res chain seq x y z
N MET A 1 -16.45 -5.69 17.58
CA MET A 1 -17.33 -4.99 16.63
C MET A 1 -17.59 -5.95 15.49
N GLU A 2 -18.86 -6.25 15.22
CA GLU A 2 -19.25 -7.15 14.13
C GLU A 2 -19.04 -6.48 12.77
N ILE A 3 -18.74 -7.25 11.73
CA ILE A 3 -18.40 -6.68 10.40
C ILE A 3 -19.52 -5.80 9.83
N ASN A 4 -20.79 -6.17 10.05
CA ASN A 4 -21.94 -5.41 9.56
C ASN A 4 -22.07 -4.05 10.27
N GLU A 5 -21.77 -4.01 11.57
CA GLU A 5 -21.81 -2.79 12.35
C GLU A 5 -20.66 -1.86 11.95
N SER A 6 -19.43 -2.41 11.82
CA SER A 6 -18.27 -1.68 11.31
C SER A 6 -18.50 -1.13 9.90
N PHE A 7 -19.11 -1.94 9.02
CA PHE A 7 -19.41 -1.55 7.65
C PHE A 7 -20.45 -0.42 7.61
N LYS A 8 -21.51 -0.51 8.41
CA LYS A 8 -22.50 0.56 8.54
C LYS A 8 -21.86 1.87 9.00
N MET A 9 -21.04 1.82 10.06
CA MET A 9 -20.29 2.97 10.54
C MET A 9 -19.39 3.56 9.44
N TYR A 10 -18.66 2.71 8.71
CA TYR A 10 -17.83 3.13 7.59
C TYR A 10 -18.62 3.84 6.48
N CYS A 11 -19.78 3.29 6.08
CA CYS A 11 -20.67 3.90 5.10
C CYS A 11 -21.22 5.25 5.57
N GLU A 12 -21.48 5.40 6.87
CA GLU A 12 -21.90 6.64 7.51
C GLU A 12 -20.74 7.64 7.70
N GLY A 13 -19.52 7.28 7.30
CA GLY A 13 -18.32 8.12 7.37
C GLY A 13 -17.54 8.00 8.68
N TYR A 14 -17.99 7.18 9.63
CA TYR A 14 -17.28 6.91 10.88
C TYR A 14 -16.15 5.90 10.65
N SER A 15 -15.03 6.39 10.15
CA SER A 15 -13.79 5.62 10.01
C SER A 15 -12.56 6.48 10.34
N THR A 16 -11.44 5.83 10.65
CA THR A 16 -10.16 6.52 10.81
C THR A 16 -9.84 7.26 9.52
N ASN A 17 -9.68 8.59 9.59
CA ASN A 17 -9.48 9.47 8.44
C ASN A 17 -10.66 9.49 7.44
N GLY A 18 -11.87 9.11 7.87
CA GLY A 18 -13.08 9.18 7.07
C GLY A 18 -13.73 10.58 7.03
N PRO A 19 -14.72 10.79 6.14
CA PRO A 19 -15.31 9.82 5.21
C PRO A 19 -14.38 9.47 4.04
N VAL A 20 -14.28 8.17 3.70
CA VAL A 20 -13.35 7.69 2.64
C VAL A 20 -13.59 8.36 1.28
N TRP A 21 -14.85 8.67 0.97
CA TRP A 21 -15.24 9.23 -0.31
C TRP A 21 -14.74 10.66 -0.46
N GLU A 22 -14.87 11.48 0.58
CA GLU A 22 -14.34 12.84 0.62
C GLU A 22 -12.82 12.82 0.57
N HIS A 23 -12.18 11.97 1.39
CA HIS A 23 -10.73 11.79 1.39
C HIS A 23 -10.19 11.48 -0.02
N ASN A 24 -10.77 10.50 -0.73
CA ASN A 24 -10.32 10.15 -2.08
C ASN A 24 -10.61 11.27 -3.09
N LEU A 25 -11.77 11.92 -2.99
CA LEU A 25 -12.19 12.96 -3.91
C LEU A 25 -11.30 14.21 -3.81
N GLU A 26 -10.87 14.57 -2.60
CA GLU A 26 -9.94 15.67 -2.36
C GLU A 26 -8.60 15.42 -3.05
N TYR A 27 -7.94 14.28 -2.80
CA TYR A 27 -6.68 13.95 -3.48
C TYR A 27 -6.83 13.83 -5.00
N TRP A 28 -7.97 13.33 -5.48
CA TRP A 28 -8.24 13.32 -6.91
C TRP A 28 -8.30 14.74 -7.48
N ARG A 29 -9.03 15.66 -6.86
CA ARG A 29 -9.10 17.08 -7.28
C ARG A 29 -7.72 17.73 -7.25
N GLU A 30 -6.95 17.53 -6.19
CA GLU A 30 -5.59 18.06 -6.07
C GLU A 30 -4.66 17.52 -7.16
N SER A 31 -4.79 16.25 -7.54
CA SER A 31 -4.03 15.68 -8.67
C SER A 31 -4.36 16.31 -10.02
N GLN A 32 -5.57 16.83 -10.18
CA GLN A 32 -5.96 17.56 -11.39
C GLN A 32 -5.42 19.00 -11.38
N GLN A 33 -5.33 19.61 -10.19
CA GLN A 33 -4.87 20.98 -10.05
C GLN A 33 -3.34 21.09 -10.07
N TRP A 34 -2.63 20.14 -9.46
CA TRP A 34 -1.17 20.12 -9.29
C TRP A 34 -0.57 18.76 -9.70
N PRO A 35 -0.65 18.38 -10.98
CA PRO A 35 -0.20 17.07 -11.47
C PRO A 35 1.31 16.83 -11.26
N GLU A 36 2.10 17.88 -11.07
CA GLU A 36 3.53 17.81 -10.75
C GLU A 36 3.82 17.60 -9.26
N LYS A 37 2.81 17.77 -8.39
CA LYS A 37 2.93 17.64 -6.92
C LYS A 37 2.12 16.50 -6.35
N VAL A 38 1.05 16.08 -7.02
CA VAL A 38 0.14 15.04 -6.55
C VAL A 38 -0.11 14.01 -7.64
N LEU A 39 0.41 12.80 -7.44
CA LEU A 39 0.13 11.64 -8.27
C LEU A 39 -1.01 10.82 -7.68
N PHE A 40 -2.14 10.77 -8.37
CA PHE A 40 -3.28 9.93 -7.98
C PHE A 40 -3.21 8.56 -8.68
N LEU A 41 -3.20 7.49 -7.89
CA LEU A 41 -3.13 6.10 -8.37
C LEU A 41 -4.35 5.32 -7.90
N LYS A 42 -4.93 4.52 -8.80
CA LYS A 42 -5.97 3.54 -8.43
C LYS A 42 -5.33 2.17 -8.28
N TYR A 43 -5.70 1.49 -7.19
CA TYR A 43 -5.12 0.20 -6.85
C TYR A 43 -5.34 -0.84 -7.97
N ASP A 44 -6.55 -0.96 -8.50
CA ASP A 44 -6.86 -1.96 -9.52
C ASP A 44 -6.09 -1.74 -10.83
N GLU A 45 -5.93 -0.48 -11.24
CA GLU A 45 -5.16 -0.13 -12.44
C GLU A 45 -3.66 -0.40 -12.23
N MET A 46 -3.14 -0.07 -11.04
CA MET A 46 -1.75 -0.36 -10.67
C MET A 46 -1.46 -1.85 -10.63
N MET A 47 -2.39 -2.65 -10.10
CA MET A 47 -2.24 -4.11 -10.04
C MET A 47 -2.37 -4.78 -11.40
N ALA A 48 -3.10 -4.17 -12.34
CA ALA A 48 -3.22 -4.67 -13.71
C ALA A 48 -1.94 -4.42 -14.54
N ALA A 49 -1.16 -3.37 -14.24
CA ALA A 49 0.04 -3.00 -14.98
C ALA A 49 1.17 -2.48 -14.06
N PRO A 50 1.71 -3.31 -13.16
CA PRO A 50 2.60 -2.85 -12.10
C PRO A 50 3.90 -2.21 -12.61
N GLU A 51 4.47 -2.68 -13.71
CA GLU A 51 5.71 -2.12 -14.29
C GLU A 51 5.46 -0.73 -14.89
N GLU A 52 4.32 -0.51 -15.53
CA GLU A 52 3.94 0.80 -16.09
C GLU A 52 3.75 1.82 -14.97
N TYR A 53 3.01 1.45 -13.92
CA TYR A 53 2.79 2.33 -12.78
C TYR A 53 4.06 2.56 -11.95
N THR A 54 4.98 1.60 -11.90
CA THR A 54 6.30 1.77 -11.28
C THR A 54 7.14 2.78 -12.06
N ARG A 55 7.15 2.73 -13.40
CA ARG A 55 7.80 3.75 -14.24
C ARG A 55 7.17 5.12 -14.04
N LYS A 56 5.84 5.21 -14.08
CA LYS A 56 5.10 6.46 -13.84
C LYS A 56 5.42 7.07 -12.48
N LEU A 57 5.53 6.25 -11.43
CA LEU A 57 5.92 6.70 -10.10
C LEU A 57 7.37 7.21 -10.08
N ALA A 58 8.29 6.47 -10.70
CA ALA A 58 9.70 6.84 -10.80
C ALA A 58 9.90 8.18 -11.53
N ASP A 59 9.19 8.38 -12.63
CA ASP A 59 9.16 9.65 -13.37
C ASP A 59 8.64 10.79 -12.49
N PHE A 60 7.55 10.55 -11.76
CA PHE A 60 6.92 11.55 -10.89
C PHE A 60 7.81 11.99 -9.72
N ILE A 61 8.58 11.07 -9.11
CA ILE A 61 9.52 11.42 -8.03
C ILE A 61 10.85 12.01 -8.53
N GLY A 62 11.01 12.18 -9.85
CA GLY A 62 12.21 12.74 -10.46
C GLY A 62 13.37 11.74 -10.62
N CYS A 63 13.09 10.44 -10.57
CA CYS A 63 14.08 9.36 -10.71
C CYS A 63 13.68 8.40 -11.85
N PRO A 64 13.53 8.88 -13.11
CA PRO A 64 13.09 8.04 -14.22
C PRO A 64 14.09 6.91 -14.48
N PHE A 65 13.59 5.72 -14.82
CA PHE A 65 14.45 4.60 -15.22
C PHE A 65 15.15 4.91 -16.55
N THR A 66 16.44 4.61 -16.61
CA THR A 66 17.24 4.75 -17.83
C THR A 66 16.93 3.64 -18.83
N ALA A 67 17.26 3.87 -20.11
CA ALA A 67 17.13 2.84 -21.15
C ALA A 67 17.93 1.57 -20.82
N LYS A 68 19.07 1.72 -20.13
CA LYS A 68 19.88 0.61 -19.66
C LYS A 68 19.14 -0.20 -18.60
N GLU A 69 18.61 0.45 -17.57
CA GLU A 69 17.87 -0.23 -16.49
C GLU A 69 16.61 -0.95 -17.00
N ASN A 70 15.92 -0.35 -17.97
CA ASN A 70 14.81 -1.01 -18.66
C ASN A 70 15.28 -2.25 -19.45
N GLY A 71 16.44 -2.18 -20.13
CA GLY A 71 17.01 -3.32 -20.83
C GLY A 71 17.54 -4.43 -19.92
N GLU A 72 17.88 -4.09 -18.67
CA GLU A 72 18.36 -5.01 -17.64
C GLU A 72 17.22 -5.56 -16.74
N ASN A 73 15.96 -5.29 -17.09
CA ASN A 73 14.75 -5.70 -16.35
C ASN A 73 14.72 -5.24 -14.88
N VAL A 74 15.29 -4.05 -14.60
CA VAL A 74 15.34 -3.52 -13.23
C VAL A 74 13.93 -3.21 -12.70
N VAL A 75 13.01 -2.79 -13.57
CA VAL A 75 11.63 -2.44 -13.19
C VAL A 75 10.89 -3.69 -12.70
N GLU A 76 11.03 -4.80 -13.41
CA GLU A 76 10.46 -6.10 -13.08
C GLU A 76 11.00 -6.60 -11.74
N GLU A 77 12.30 -6.39 -11.49
CA GLU A 77 12.92 -6.77 -10.22
C GLU A 77 12.42 -5.91 -9.05
N VAL A 78 12.20 -4.61 -9.25
CA VAL A 78 11.57 -3.73 -8.24
C VAL A 78 10.15 -4.20 -7.93
N VAL A 79 9.33 -4.45 -8.97
CA VAL A 79 7.97 -4.97 -8.81
C VAL A 79 7.99 -6.29 -8.03
N ARG A 80 8.90 -7.21 -8.37
CA ARG A 80 9.05 -8.50 -7.69
C ARG A 80 9.43 -8.33 -6.22
N LEU A 81 10.38 -7.43 -5.92
CA LEU A 81 10.82 -7.15 -4.55
C LEU A 81 9.72 -6.53 -3.68
N CYS A 82 8.89 -5.67 -4.26
CA CYS A 82 7.78 -4.99 -3.60
C CYS A 82 6.44 -5.76 -3.67
N SER A 83 6.41 -6.95 -4.28
CA SER A 83 5.20 -7.74 -4.43
C SER A 83 4.63 -8.20 -3.07
N PHE A 84 3.31 -8.39 -3.03
CA PHE A 84 2.63 -8.90 -1.84
C PHE A 84 3.19 -10.24 -1.38
N GLU A 85 3.46 -11.18 -2.30
CA GLU A 85 4.05 -12.48 -1.99
C GLU A 85 5.41 -12.33 -1.32
N LYS A 86 6.29 -11.48 -1.88
CA LYS A 86 7.63 -11.27 -1.33
C LYS A 86 7.57 -10.62 0.05
N LEU A 87 6.78 -9.55 0.19
CA LEU A 87 6.71 -8.77 1.43
C LEU A 87 5.98 -9.52 2.55
N SER A 88 4.87 -10.21 2.26
CA SER A 88 4.15 -11.03 3.25
C SER A 88 4.97 -12.24 3.72
N GLY A 89 5.89 -12.72 2.88
CA GLY A 89 6.80 -13.82 3.20
C GLY A 89 7.90 -13.47 4.22
N LEU A 90 8.23 -12.19 4.41
CA LEU A 90 9.33 -11.75 5.27
C LEU A 90 9.02 -11.98 6.76
N LYS A 91 10.00 -12.50 7.51
CA LYS A 91 9.85 -12.78 8.96
C LYS A 91 9.37 -11.57 9.77
N VAL A 92 9.82 -10.37 9.42
CA VAL A 92 9.44 -9.11 10.09
C VAL A 92 7.95 -8.78 9.95
N ASN A 93 7.33 -9.17 8.83
CA ASN A 93 5.91 -8.90 8.56
C ASN A 93 4.99 -9.99 9.14
N LYS A 94 5.54 -11.16 9.46
CA LYS A 94 4.79 -12.26 10.12
C LYS A 94 4.68 -12.09 11.64
N ASN A 95 5.68 -11.45 12.24
CA ASN A 95 5.76 -11.27 13.69
C ASN A 95 5.54 -9.81 14.14
N GLY A 96 5.05 -8.96 13.23
CA GLY A 96 4.80 -7.55 13.50
C GLY A 96 3.70 -7.33 14.53
N SER A 97 3.90 -6.35 15.41
CA SER A 97 2.86 -5.81 16.29
C SER A 97 2.25 -4.59 15.59
N VAL A 98 0.94 -4.65 15.28
CA VAL A 98 0.20 -3.48 14.82
C VAL A 98 -0.03 -2.56 16.02
N ARG A 99 0.59 -1.38 16.02
CA ARG A 99 0.24 -0.31 16.97
C ARG A 99 -0.94 0.49 16.41
N CYS A 100 -2.15 0.01 16.64
CA CYS A 100 -3.37 0.79 16.46
C CYS A 100 -3.92 1.15 17.84
N GLY A 101 -3.71 2.38 18.31
CA GLY A 101 -4.20 2.83 19.62
C GLY A 101 -3.69 1.99 20.81
N ASN A 102 -4.19 2.26 22.02
CA ASN A 102 -3.65 1.79 23.31
C ASN A 102 -3.77 0.27 23.60
N THR A 103 -3.95 -0.58 22.59
CA THR A 103 -4.04 -2.03 22.78
C THR A 103 -2.86 -2.74 22.13
N GLN A 104 -1.89 -3.11 22.97
CA GLN A 104 -0.80 -3.99 22.59
C GLN A 104 -1.30 -5.44 22.58
N SER A 105 -1.77 -5.92 21.43
CA SER A 105 -1.98 -7.35 21.20
C SER A 105 -0.61 -8.01 20.96
N ARG A 106 -0.04 -8.62 22.00
CA ARG A 106 1.10 -9.54 21.87
C ARG A 106 0.59 -10.83 21.23
N SER A 107 1.07 -11.18 20.04
CA SER A 107 0.97 -12.54 19.53
C SER A 107 1.75 -13.46 20.46
N ARG A 108 1.07 -14.46 21.04
CA ARG A 108 1.68 -15.43 21.95
C ARG A 108 2.61 -16.35 21.16
N ILE A 109 3.89 -16.34 21.51
CA ILE A 109 4.82 -17.41 21.14
C ILE A 109 4.48 -18.62 22.01
N SER A 110 3.91 -19.68 21.42
CA SER A 110 3.96 -21.00 22.04
C SER A 110 5.34 -21.58 21.75
N SER A 111 6.24 -21.49 22.73
CA SER A 111 7.49 -22.26 22.72
C SER A 111 7.13 -23.74 22.87
N GLY A 112 7.21 -24.50 21.78
CA GLY A 112 7.30 -25.96 21.83
C GLY A 112 8.76 -26.33 22.07
N ALA A 113 9.06 -26.79 23.29
CA ALA A 113 10.35 -27.35 23.64
C ALA A 113 10.54 -28.69 22.92
N GLU A 114 11.67 -28.84 22.24
CA GLU A 114 12.18 -30.14 21.80
C GLU A 114 12.60 -30.97 23.04
N LYS A 115 12.16 -32.22 23.07
CA LYS A 115 12.89 -33.35 23.66
C LYS A 115 12.92 -34.46 22.62
#